data_AF-A0A945R6J9-F1
#
_entry.id   AF-A0A945R6J9-F1
#
_cell.length_a   1.000
_cell.length_b   1.000
_cell.length_c   1.000
_cell.angle_alpha   90.00
_cell.angle_beta   90.00
_cell.angle_gamma   90.00
#
_symmetry.space_group_name_H-M   'P 1'
#
loop_
_entity.id
_entity.type
_entity.pdbx_description
1 polymer ?
#
loop_
_entity_poly.entity_id
_entity_poly.type
_entity_poly.pdbx_seq_one_letter_code
_entity_poly.pdbx_strand_id
1 'polypeptide(L)'
;MHDLCAVAAYSIGKTWRQGSVKVPEAQIPGTTGAGDAFASVFGYELYEYWGVQDCIGLGVATDAQNFLSHSTAVGVERFDDTLTEAEAFGYR
;
A
#
# COMPACT_ATOMS: atom_id res chain seq x y z
N MET A 1 -8.52 -9.00 15.22
CA MET A 1 -7.67 -8.10 16.04
C MET A 1 -6.35 -7.94 15.29
N HIS A 2 -6.11 -6.95 14.44
CA HIS A 2 -6.95 -5.99 13.73
C HIS A 2 -6.55 -6.12 12.26
N ASP A 3 -7.51 -6.06 11.34
CA ASP A 3 -7.31 -6.16 9.88
C ASP A 3 -6.53 -4.97 9.26
N LEU A 4 -5.81 -4.20 10.08
CA LEU A 4 -5.20 -2.93 9.75
C LEU A 4 -3.74 -3.09 9.30
N CYS A 5 -3.40 -2.40 8.21
CA CYS A 5 -2.05 -2.33 7.66
C CYS A 5 -1.42 -0.95 7.91
N ALA A 6 -2.09 0.12 7.47
CA ALA A 6 -1.60 1.49 7.61
C ALA A 6 -2.55 2.35 8.45
N VAL A 7 -1.97 3.21 9.28
CA VAL A 7 -2.71 4.20 10.08
C VAL A 7 -2.00 5.54 9.97
N ALA A 8 -2.75 6.57 9.58
CA ALA A 8 -2.31 7.95 9.66
C ALA A 8 -3.07 8.69 10.76
N ALA A 9 -2.41 9.61 11.45
CA ALA A 9 -3.01 10.40 12.52
C ALA A 9 -2.67 11.87 12.34
N TYR A 10 -3.67 12.72 12.56
CA TYR A 10 -3.52 14.17 12.59
C TYR A 10 -3.53 14.67 14.04
N SER A 11 -2.84 15.79 14.30
CA SER A 11 -2.61 16.29 15.66
C SER A 11 -3.88 16.62 16.45
N ILE A 12 -4.99 16.87 15.77
CA ILE A 12 -6.32 17.11 16.39
C ILE A 12 -7.13 15.83 16.64
N GLY A 13 -6.51 14.64 16.52
CA GLY A 13 -7.13 13.36 16.81
C GLY A 13 -7.88 12.70 15.66
N LYS A 14 -7.90 13.31 14.46
CA LYS A 14 -8.42 12.64 13.26
C LYS A 14 -7.47 11.49 12.88
N THR A 15 -8.02 10.33 12.55
CA THR A 15 -7.25 9.17 12.08
C THR A 15 -7.81 8.65 10.77
N TRP A 16 -6.92 8.05 9.97
CA TRP A 16 -7.24 7.29 8.78
C TRP A 16 -6.68 5.89 8.94
N ARG A 17 -7.35 4.91 8.36
CA ARG A 17 -7.04 3.50 8.52
C ARG A 17 -7.21 2.82 7.17
N GLN A 18 -6.26 1.96 6.83
CA GLN A 18 -6.31 1.13 5.64
C GLN A 18 -5.97 -0.30 6.02
N GLY A 19 -6.84 -1.24 5.63
CA GLY A 19 -6.60 -2.67 5.79
C GLY A 19 -5.62 -3.19 4.76
N SER A 20 -4.95 -4.31 5.05
CA SER A 20 -4.01 -4.93 4.10
C SER A 20 -4.74 -5.52 2.90
N VAL A 21 -4.08 -5.54 1.74
CA VAL A 21 -4.57 -6.30 0.56
C VAL A 21 -4.55 -7.80 0.87
N LYS A 22 -5.55 -8.52 0.36
CA LYS A 22 -5.69 -9.97 0.50
C LYS A 22 -4.87 -10.73 -0.55
N VAL A 23 -3.56 -10.46 -0.60
CA VAL A 23 -2.63 -11.20 -1.47
C VAL A 23 -2.61 -12.68 -1.05
N PRO A 24 -2.84 -13.63 -1.97
CA PRO A 24 -2.75 -15.06 -1.66
C PRO A 24 -1.33 -15.44 -1.24
N GLU A 25 -1.19 -16.20 -0.15
CA GLU A 25 0.13 -16.58 0.39
C GLU A 25 1.02 -17.29 -0.63
N ALA A 26 0.43 -18.10 -1.51
CA ALA A 26 1.14 -18.78 -2.60
C ALA A 26 1.75 -17.83 -3.64
N GLN A 27 1.33 -16.55 -3.66
CA GLN A 27 1.84 -15.50 -4.54
C GLN A 27 2.81 -14.55 -3.83
N ILE A 28 3.25 -14.87 -2.60
CA ILE A 28 4.20 -14.06 -1.82
C ILE A 28 5.57 -14.75 -1.79
N PRO A 29 6.41 -14.58 -2.82
CA PRO A 29 7.82 -15.02 -2.78
C PRO A 29 8.66 -14.31 -1.71
N GLY A 30 8.27 -13.11 -1.26
CA GLY A 30 8.96 -12.38 -0.21
C GLY A 30 8.30 -11.04 0.13
N THR A 31 8.74 -10.41 1.21
CA THR A 31 8.22 -9.09 1.68
C THR A 31 9.32 -8.02 1.78
N THR A 32 10.48 -8.29 1.20
CA THR A 32 11.65 -7.41 1.30
C THR A 32 11.43 -6.17 0.43
N GLY A 33 11.47 -4.98 1.03
CA GLY A 33 11.30 -3.70 0.33
C GLY A 33 9.85 -3.18 0.31
N ALA A 34 8.89 -3.94 0.84
CA ALA A 34 7.48 -3.57 0.78
C ALA A 34 7.19 -2.24 1.53
N GLY A 35 7.81 -2.04 2.70
CA GLY A 35 7.74 -0.77 3.42
C GLY A 35 8.42 0.41 2.72
N ASP A 36 9.50 0.17 1.97
CA ASP A 36 10.15 1.21 1.16
C ASP A 36 9.25 1.59 -0.03
N ALA A 37 8.59 0.60 -0.64
CA ALA A 37 7.62 0.81 -1.71
C ALA A 37 6.42 1.65 -1.20
N PHE A 38 5.87 1.32 -0.03
CA PHE A 38 4.85 2.13 0.66
C PHE A 38 5.32 3.58 0.86
N ALA A 39 6.52 3.78 1.42
CA ALA A 39 7.02 5.12 1.76
C ALA A 39 7.28 5.97 0.51
N SER A 40 7.69 5.35 -0.60
CA SER A 40 7.99 6.03 -1.85
C SER A 40 6.75 6.70 -2.47
N VAL A 41 5.63 5.98 -2.53
CA VAL A 41 4.37 6.52 -3.09
C VAL A 41 3.71 7.50 -2.13
N PHE A 42 3.73 7.21 -0.82
CA PHE A 42 3.18 8.13 0.18
C PHE A 42 3.87 9.51 0.12
N GLY A 43 5.19 9.54 -0.04
CA GLY A 43 5.95 10.78 -0.20
C GLY A 43 5.60 11.53 -1.49
N TYR A 44 5.44 10.81 -2.60
CA TYR A 44 5.05 11.37 -3.89
C TYR A 44 3.64 11.97 -3.86
N GLU A 45 2.66 11.25 -3.33
CA GLU A 45 1.27 11.69 -3.28
C GLU A 45 1.06 12.88 -2.33
N LEU A 46 1.79 12.92 -1.22
CA LEU A 46 1.79 14.07 -0.34
C LEU A 46 2.35 15.32 -1.04
N TYR A 47 3.37 15.15 -1.88
CA TYR A 47 3.90 16.21 -2.74
C TYR A 47 2.87 16.68 -3.77
N GLU A 48 2.08 15.75 -4.34
CA GLU A 48 0.99 16.03 -5.29
C GLU A 48 -0.32 16.49 -4.60
N TYR A 49 -0.31 16.72 -3.28
CA TYR A 49 -1.45 17.17 -2.48
C TYR A 49 -2.67 16.24 -2.48
N TRP A 50 -2.46 14.93 -2.59
CA TRP A 50 -3.54 13.96 -2.51
C TRP A 50 -4.14 13.89 -1.10
N GLY A 51 -5.36 13.33 -0.99
CA GLY A 51 -5.98 13.10 0.30
C GLY A 51 -5.24 12.04 1.10
N VAL A 52 -5.10 12.22 2.43
CA VAL A 52 -4.39 11.25 3.30
C VAL A 52 -4.94 9.83 3.19
N GLN A 53 -6.25 9.67 2.94
CA GLN A 53 -6.85 8.35 2.73
C GLN A 53 -6.35 7.70 1.43
N ASP A 54 -6.24 8.47 0.35
CA ASP A 54 -5.75 8.01 -0.93
C ASP A 54 -4.28 7.63 -0.81
N CYS A 55 -3.49 8.44 -0.10
CA CYS A 55 -2.08 8.17 0.13
C CYS A 55 -1.82 6.84 0.84
N ILE A 56 -2.56 6.56 1.93
CA ILE A 56 -2.41 5.27 2.62
C ILE A 56 -3.03 4.12 1.83
N GLY A 57 -3.98 4.39 0.95
CA GLY A 57 -4.58 3.42 0.03
C GLY A 57 -3.58 2.94 -1.02
N LEU A 58 -2.97 3.86 -1.77
CA LEU A 58 -1.94 3.54 -2.76
C LEU A 58 -0.69 2.95 -2.09
N GLY A 59 -0.30 3.46 -0.90
CA GLY A 59 0.79 2.90 -0.12
C GLY A 59 0.59 1.41 0.14
N VAL A 60 -0.59 1.00 0.64
CA VAL A 60 -0.89 -0.41 0.93
C VAL A 60 -1.05 -1.25 -0.35
N ALA A 61 -1.56 -0.67 -1.43
CA ALA A 61 -1.63 -1.35 -2.72
C ALA A 61 -0.23 -1.61 -3.30
N THR A 62 0.68 -0.64 -3.15
CA THR A 62 2.07 -0.74 -3.62
C THR A 62 2.89 -1.74 -2.78
N ASP A 63 2.67 -1.75 -1.46
CA ASP A 63 3.21 -2.76 -0.54
C ASP A 63 2.80 -4.18 -0.99
N ALA A 64 1.53 -4.36 -1.33
CA ALA A 64 0.99 -5.64 -1.80
C ALA A 64 1.55 -6.07 -3.16
N GLN A 65 1.73 -5.13 -4.09
CA GLN A 65 2.34 -5.42 -5.40
C GLN A 65 3.81 -5.81 -5.26
N ASN A 66 4.54 -5.25 -4.28
CA ASN A 66 5.90 -5.67 -3.98
C ASN A 66 5.98 -7.15 -3.54
N PHE A 67 4.94 -7.66 -2.86
CA PHE A 67 4.91 -9.08 -2.45
C PHE A 67 4.99 -10.04 -3.63
N LEU A 68 4.55 -9.65 -4.82
CA LEU A 68 4.52 -10.49 -6.02
C LEU A 68 5.92 -10.68 -6.65
N SER A 69 6.95 -10.04 -6.12
CA SER A 69 8.32 -10.02 -6.65
C SER A 69 9.34 -10.55 -5.65
N HIS A 70 10.42 -11.15 -6.16
CA HIS A 70 11.60 -11.51 -5.35
C HIS A 70 12.54 -10.32 -5.13
N SER A 71 12.23 -9.16 -5.71
CA SER A 71 13.08 -7.98 -5.73
C SER A 71 12.56 -6.88 -4.80
N THR A 72 13.48 -6.06 -4.32
CA THR A 72 13.20 -4.97 -3.38
C THR A 72 12.58 -3.73 -4.04
N ALA A 73 12.57 -3.65 -5.37
CA ALA A 73 12.10 -2.47 -6.11
C ALA A 73 11.53 -2.77 -7.51
N VAL A 74 11.56 -4.01 -7.97
CA VAL A 74 11.13 -4.37 -9.33
C VAL A 74 9.71 -4.91 -9.22
N GLY A 75 8.74 -4.08 -9.62
CA GLY A 75 7.32 -4.45 -9.60
C GLY A 75 6.34 -3.30 -9.38
N VAL A 76 6.80 -2.07 -9.10
CA VAL A 76 5.90 -0.91 -8.97
C VAL A 76 5.45 -0.47 -10.37
N GLU A 77 4.20 -0.76 -10.68
CA GLU A 77 3.53 -0.38 -11.93
C GLU A 77 2.98 1.05 -11.85
N ARG A 78 2.22 1.49 -12.86
CA ARG A 78 1.48 2.74 -12.77
C ARG A 78 0.47 2.66 -11.63
N PHE A 79 0.27 3.76 -10.91
CA PHE A 79 -0.62 3.79 -9.74
C PHE A 79 -2.04 3.28 -10.04
N ASP A 80 -2.58 3.53 -11.22
CA ASP A 80 -3.91 3.03 -11.65
C ASP A 80 -3.96 1.49 -11.70
N ASP A 81 -2.89 0.87 -12.22
CA ASP A 81 -2.78 -0.59 -12.35
C ASP A 81 -2.60 -1.23 -10.97
N THR A 82 -1.77 -0.63 -10.12
CA THR A 82 -1.56 -1.05 -8.72
C THR A 82 -2.86 -1.00 -7.91
N LEU A 83 -3.65 0.07 -8.04
CA LEU A 83 -4.96 0.18 -7.37
C LEU A 83 -5.96 -0.85 -7.93
N THR A 84 -6.01 -1.04 -9.24
CA THR A 84 -6.90 -2.01 -9.89
C THR A 84 -6.60 -3.44 -9.43
N GLU A 85 -5.33 -3.81 -9.33
CA GLU A 85 -4.89 -5.12 -8.83
C GLU A 85 -5.25 -5.30 -7.35
N ALA A 86 -5.00 -4.28 -6.52
CA ALA A 86 -5.35 -4.33 -5.10
C ALA A 86 -6.87 -4.47 -4.87
N GLU A 87 -7.70 -3.78 -5.66
CA GLU A 87 -9.16 -3.94 -5.65
C GLU A 87 -9.58 -5.35 -6.08
N ALA A 88 -8.90 -5.95 -7.05
CA ALA A 88 -9.19 -7.31 -7.50
C ALA A 88 -8.92 -8.36 -6.40
N PHE A 89 -7.87 -8.17 -5.59
CA PHE A 89 -7.63 -8.98 -4.39
C PHE A 89 -8.57 -8.62 -3.23
N GLY A 90 -8.94 -7.34 -3.13
CA GLY A 90 -9.70 -6.77 -2.04
C GLY A 90 -8.90 -6.57 -0.76
N TYR A 91 -9.51 -5.89 0.22
CA TYR A 91 -8.87 -5.51 1.49
C TYR A 91 -9.45 -6.28 2.67
N ARG A 92 -8.66 -6.43 3.74
CA ARG A 92 -9.11 -6.95 5.04
C ARG A 92 -9.85 -5.88 5.85
#